data_AF-A0A3A6EGP3-F1
#
_entry.id   AF-A0A3A6EGP3-F1
#
_cell.length_a   1.000
_cell.length_b   1.000
_cell.length_c   1.000
_cell.angle_alpha   90.00
_cell.angle_beta   90.00
_cell.angle_gamma   90.00
#
_symmetry.space_group_name_H-M   'P 1'
#
loop_
_entity.id
_entity.type
_entity.pdbx_description
1 polymer ?
#
loop_
_entity_poly.entity_id
_entity_poly.type
_entity_poly.pdbx_seq_one_letter_code
_entity_poly.pdbx_strand_id
1 'polypeptide(L)'
;MKKEIKIYVDGQEIRLEQGGAIVRGSKGYLQCRFSFSDGWQKMKKVAVFSEGYGFKKEYAVPITGDVCHIPDAVTDGRRIYIKVVGMKENVVITTRVCALDQEG
;
A
#
# COMPACT_ATOMS: atom_id res chain seq x y z
N MET A 1 -18.21 3.66 -8.41
CA MET A 1 -18.06 3.23 -7.00
C MET A 1 -16.57 3.14 -6.71
N LYS A 2 -16.06 3.81 -5.68
CA LYS A 2 -14.64 3.69 -5.29
C LYS A 2 -14.43 2.34 -4.59
N LYS A 3 -13.35 1.62 -4.90
CA LYS A 3 -12.98 0.40 -4.18
C LYS A 3 -11.91 0.76 -3.16
N GLU A 4 -12.28 0.64 -1.90
CA GLU A 4 -11.39 0.89 -0.77
C GLU A 4 -10.76 -0.44 -0.32
N ILE A 5 -9.45 -0.43 -0.18
CA ILE A 5 -8.66 -1.55 0.34
C ILE A 5 -8.18 -1.15 1.73
N LYS A 6 -8.52 -1.93 2.74
CA LYS A 6 -8.09 -1.66 4.10
C LYS A 6 -6.74 -2.32 4.35
N ILE A 7 -5.80 -1.56 4.89
CA ILE A 7 -4.46 -2.04 5.20
C ILE A 7 -4.19 -1.75 6.67
N TYR A 8 -3.90 -2.80 7.44
CA TYR A 8 -3.53 -2.70 8.84
C TYR A 8 -2.01 -2.83 8.93
N VAL A 9 -1.39 -1.94 9.68
CA VAL A 9 0.07 -1.89 9.86
C VAL A 9 0.37 -1.86 11.35
N ASP A 10 1.08 -2.88 11.83
CA ASP A 10 1.53 -2.97 13.21
C ASP A 10 3.02 -3.32 13.26
N GLY A 11 3.84 -2.37 13.72
CA GLY A 11 5.30 -2.51 13.65
C GLY A 11 5.74 -2.75 12.21
N GLN A 12 6.42 -3.88 11.95
CA GLN A 12 6.81 -4.28 10.59
C GLN A 12 5.78 -5.20 9.91
N GLU A 13 4.70 -5.56 10.58
CA GLU A 13 3.65 -6.41 10.02
C GLU A 13 2.65 -5.57 9.23
N ILE A 14 2.25 -6.10 8.08
CA ILE A 14 1.26 -5.49 7.20
C ILE A 14 0.23 -6.54 6.82
N ARG A 15 -1.04 -6.20 6.97
CA ARG A 15 -2.16 -7.06 6.60
C ARG A 15 -3.10 -6.28 5.70
N LEU A 16 -3.52 -6.91 4.63
CA LEU A 16 -4.48 -6.35 3.69
C LEU A 16 -5.82 -7.07 3.84
N GLU A 17 -6.89 -6.29 3.84
CA GLU A 17 -8.27 -6.77 3.79
C GLU A 17 -8.92 -6.19 2.52
N GLN A 18 -9.22 -7.11 1.60
CA GLN A 18 -9.77 -6.77 0.30
C GLN A 18 -11.30 -6.87 0.33
N GLY A 19 -11.98 -5.75 0.09
CA GLY A 19 -13.44 -5.71 -0.07
C GLY A 19 -13.89 -6.22 -1.44
N GLY A 20 -13.82 -7.53 -1.67
CA GLY A 20 -14.22 -8.20 -2.91
C GLY A 20 -13.17 -8.17 -4.03
N ALA A 21 -13.46 -8.76 -5.18
CA ALA A 21 -12.52 -8.89 -6.29
C ALA A 21 -12.03 -7.52 -6.83
N ILE A 22 -10.71 -7.35 -7.03
CA ILE A 22 -10.14 -6.19 -7.74
C ILE A 22 -9.82 -6.62 -9.17
N VAL A 23 -10.32 -5.91 -10.18
CA VAL A 23 -10.07 -6.29 -11.58
C VAL A 23 -8.75 -5.69 -12.06
N ARG A 24 -8.01 -6.41 -12.90
CA ARG A 24 -6.79 -5.89 -13.55
C ARG A 24 -7.09 -4.66 -14.42
N GLY A 25 -6.18 -3.68 -14.44
CA GLY A 25 -6.35 -2.44 -15.21
C GLY A 25 -7.36 -1.44 -14.60
N SER A 26 -7.65 -1.59 -13.31
CA SER A 26 -8.54 -0.70 -12.56
C SER A 26 -7.88 0.66 -12.27
N LYS A 27 -8.09 1.63 -13.17
CA LYS A 27 -7.41 2.94 -13.12
C LYS A 27 -8.22 4.02 -12.40
N GLY A 28 -7.55 4.82 -11.58
CA GLY A 28 -8.09 6.05 -10.98
C GLY A 28 -9.12 5.89 -9.86
N TYR A 29 -9.45 4.67 -9.43
CA TYR A 29 -10.49 4.43 -8.41
C TYR A 29 -10.07 3.53 -7.23
N LEU A 30 -8.85 2.98 -7.25
CA LEU A 30 -8.31 2.17 -6.16
C LEU A 30 -7.68 3.05 -5.08
N GLN A 31 -8.23 2.98 -3.88
CA GLN A 31 -7.75 3.73 -2.73
C GLN A 31 -7.39 2.76 -1.60
N CYS A 32 -6.21 2.95 -1.03
CA CYS A 32 -5.81 2.27 0.20
C CYS A 32 -6.17 3.15 1.39
N ARG A 33 -6.79 2.55 2.40
CA ARG A 33 -7.00 3.16 3.71
C ARG A 33 -6.21 2.38 4.74
N PHE A 34 -5.34 3.09 5.44
CA PHE A 34 -4.41 2.50 6.39
C PHE A 34 -4.93 2.65 7.82
N SER A 35 -4.57 1.69 8.67
CA SER A 35 -4.78 1.72 10.12
C SER A 35 -3.46 1.35 10.76
N PHE A 36 -2.87 2.29 11.48
CA PHE A 36 -1.53 2.15 12.06
C PHE A 36 -1.60 1.94 13.57
N SER A 37 -0.74 1.08 14.11
CA SER A 37 -0.53 0.98 15.55
C SER A 37 0.26 2.18 16.11
N ASP A 38 0.27 2.30 17.44
CA ASP A 38 0.87 3.45 18.13
C ASP A 38 2.35 3.68 17.83
N GLY A 39 3.08 2.61 17.46
CA GLY A 39 4.49 2.69 17.06
C GLY A 39 4.75 3.58 15.84
N TRP A 40 3.72 3.90 15.06
CA TRP A 40 3.80 4.73 13.86
C TRP A 40 3.33 6.18 14.08
N GLN A 41 2.95 6.55 15.31
CA GLN A 41 2.54 7.91 15.62
C GLN A 41 3.66 8.92 15.35
N LYS A 42 3.31 10.07 14.77
CA LYS A 42 4.22 11.16 14.39
C LYS A 42 5.29 10.79 13.34
N MET A 43 5.22 9.60 12.75
CA MET A 43 6.07 9.23 11.61
C MET A 43 5.51 9.80 10.32
N LYS A 44 6.40 10.26 9.43
CA LYS A 44 6.07 10.47 8.01
C LYS A 44 5.93 9.10 7.37
N LYS A 45 4.81 8.85 6.68
CA LYS A 45 4.47 7.53 6.14
C LYS A 45 4.35 7.59 4.63
N VAL A 46 4.93 6.61 3.96
CA VAL A 46 4.92 6.47 2.50
C VAL A 46 4.56 5.03 2.16
N ALA A 47 3.58 4.84 1.30
CA ALA A 47 3.27 3.54 0.72
C ALA A 47 4.10 3.37 -0.55
N VAL A 48 4.78 2.24 -0.68
CA VAL A 48 5.57 1.89 -1.85
C VAL A 48 4.89 0.74 -2.57
N PHE A 49 4.60 0.96 -3.85
CA PHE A 49 3.91 0.02 -4.72
C PHE A 49 4.83 -0.51 -5.80
N SER A 50 4.61 -1.76 -6.20
CA SER A 50 5.31 -2.39 -7.33
C SER A 50 4.44 -3.45 -7.98
N GLU A 51 4.54 -3.61 -9.31
CA GLU A 51 3.92 -4.71 -10.06
C GLU A 51 4.67 -6.05 -9.90
N GLY A 52 5.87 -6.03 -9.34
CA GLY A 52 6.71 -7.21 -9.13
C GLY A 52 7.34 -7.29 -7.74
N TYR A 53 7.45 -8.50 -7.18
CA TYR A 53 7.97 -8.73 -5.82
C TYR A 53 9.40 -8.21 -5.61
N GLY A 54 10.21 -8.16 -6.67
CA GLY A 54 11.57 -7.63 -6.61
C GLY A 54 11.65 -6.11 -6.56
N PHE A 55 10.52 -5.39 -6.56
CA PHE A 55 10.46 -3.93 -6.50
C PHE A 55 11.39 -3.24 -7.53
N LYS A 56 11.50 -3.81 -8.75
CA LYS A 56 12.34 -3.25 -9.82
C LYS A 56 11.83 -1.89 -10.31
N LYS A 57 10.52 -1.67 -10.23
CA LYS A 57 9.85 -0.40 -10.47
C LYS A 57 9.01 -0.08 -9.24
N GLU A 58 9.52 0.82 -8.43
CA GLU A 58 8.84 1.28 -7.22
C GLU A 58 8.11 2.59 -7.46
N TYR A 59 6.92 2.70 -6.90
CA TYR A 59 6.15 3.93 -6.88
C TYR A 59 5.86 4.30 -5.43
N ALA A 60 6.55 5.32 -4.94
CA ALA A 60 6.38 5.85 -3.60
C ALA A 60 5.27 6.91 -3.59
N VAL A 61 4.25 6.70 -2.76
CA VAL A 61 3.11 7.60 -2.60
C VAL A 61 3.01 8.02 -1.13
N PRO A 62 3.00 9.32 -0.81
CA PRO A 62 2.82 9.77 0.55
C PRO A 62 1.43 9.36 1.08
N ILE A 63 1.37 8.91 2.32
CA ILE A 63 0.11 8.58 2.99
C ILE A 63 -0.35 9.83 3.76
N THR A 64 -1.49 10.38 3.35
CA THR A 64 -2.04 11.63 3.91
C THR A 64 -3.45 11.38 4.40
N GLY A 65 -3.76 11.72 5.65
CA GLY A 65 -5.06 11.39 6.26
C GLY A 65 -5.33 9.88 6.30
N ASP A 66 -4.28 9.06 6.48
CA ASP A 66 -4.33 7.60 6.46
C ASP A 66 -4.90 6.99 5.17
N VAL A 67 -4.87 7.74 4.07
CA VAL A 67 -5.26 7.25 2.75
C VAL A 67 -4.18 7.53 1.72
N CYS A 68 -4.11 6.67 0.70
CA CYS A 68 -3.36 6.96 -0.51
C CYS A 68 -4.01 6.28 -1.72
N HIS A 69 -3.72 6.80 -2.91
CA HIS A 69 -4.19 6.20 -4.16
C HIS A 69 -3.14 5.22 -4.69
N ILE A 70 -3.59 4.08 -5.20
CA ILE A 70 -2.70 3.15 -5.90
C ILE A 70 -2.37 3.74 -7.27
N PRO A 71 -1.08 3.85 -7.64
CA PRO A 71 -0.69 4.31 -8.96
C PRO A 71 -1.20 3.39 -10.07
N ASP A 72 -1.80 3.95 -11.12
CA ASP A 72 -2.32 3.16 -12.25
C ASP A 72 -1.24 2.28 -12.90
N ALA A 73 0.02 2.73 -12.86
CA ALA A 73 1.18 2.02 -13.41
C ALA A 73 1.43 0.64 -12.79
N VAL A 74 0.96 0.37 -11.56
CA VAL A 74 1.09 -0.95 -10.93
C VAL A 74 -0.16 -1.82 -11.10
N THR A 75 -1.27 -1.24 -11.55
CA THR A 75 -2.57 -1.94 -11.68
C THR A 75 -2.68 -2.79 -12.94
N ASP A 76 -1.73 -2.64 -13.86
CA ASP A 76 -1.60 -3.44 -15.07
C ASP A 76 -0.97 -4.82 -14.76
N GLY A 77 -0.49 -5.09 -13.55
CA GLY A 77 0.00 -6.41 -13.13
C GLY A 77 -1.11 -7.37 -12.70
N ARG A 78 -0.76 -8.65 -12.46
CA ARG A 78 -1.67 -9.61 -11.78
C ARG A 78 -1.71 -9.40 -10.27
N ARG A 79 -0.61 -8.87 -9.71
CA ARG A 79 -0.43 -8.63 -8.28
C ARG A 79 0.19 -7.26 -8.09
N ILE A 80 -0.27 -6.58 -7.05
CA ILE A 80 0.33 -5.32 -6.60
C ILE A 80 1.01 -5.60 -5.27
N TYR A 81 2.32 -5.44 -5.25
CA TYR A 81 3.12 -5.55 -4.04
C TYR A 81 3.17 -4.22 -3.33
N ILE A 82 2.90 -4.23 -2.03
CA ILE A 82 2.77 -3.04 -1.20
C ILE A 82 3.66 -3.21 0.04
N LYS A 83 4.43 -2.18 0.36
CA LYS A 83 5.11 -2.02 1.66
C LYS A 83 4.92 -0.59 2.14
N VAL A 84 5.02 -0.38 3.44
CA VAL A 84 4.96 0.97 4.03
C VAL A 84 6.30 1.30 4.67
N VAL A 85 6.76 2.51 4.43
CA VAL A 85 7.96 3.08 5.02
C VAL A 85 7.55 4.22 5.94
N GLY A 86 7.94 4.12 7.20
CA GLY A 86 7.77 5.13 8.22
C GLY A 86 9.11 5.76 8.54
N MET A 87 9.17 7.08 8.60
CA MET A 87 10.37 7.82 8.98
C MET A 87 10.04 8.82 10.09
N LYS A 88 10.84 8.81 11.15
CA LYS A 88 10.84 9.83 12.19
C LYS A 88 12.28 10.10 12.61
N GLU A 89 12.73 11.33 12.35
CA GLU A 89 14.11 11.75 12.62
C GLU A 89 15.12 10.79 11.97
N ASN A 90 15.87 10.03 12.78
CA ASN A 90 16.87 9.05 12.32
C ASN A 90 16.35 7.60 12.35
N VAL A 91 15.08 7.39 12.73
CA VAL A 91 14.46 6.06 12.77
C VAL A 91 13.66 5.84 11.51
N VAL A 92 14.00 4.76 10.79
CA VAL A 92 13.25 4.27 9.63
C VAL A 92 12.70 2.90 9.95
N ILE A 93 11.40 2.73 9.78
CA ILE A 93 10.71 1.45 9.89
C ILE A 93 10.16 1.11 8.52
N THR A 94 10.44 -0.10 8.05
CA THR A 94 9.86 -0.63 6.81
C THR A 94 9.09 -1.89 7.15
N THR A 95 7.84 -1.97 6.68
CA THR A 95 7.05 -3.18 6.84
C THR A 95 7.57 -4.31 5.97
N ARG A 96 7.10 -5.53 6.23
CA ARG A 96 7.10 -6.59 5.24
C ARG A 96 6.31 -6.17 4.00
N VAL A 97 6.37 -7.02 2.97
CA VAL A 97 5.63 -6.84 1.72
C VAL A 97 4.33 -7.63 1.81
N CYS A 98 3.20 -7.01 1.51
CA CYS A 98 1.98 -7.72 1.20
C CYS A 98 1.70 -7.66 -0.31
N ALA A 99 0.88 -8.60 -0.79
CA ALA A 99 0.42 -8.64 -2.16
C ALA A 99 -1.10 -8.46 -2.19
N LEU A 100 -1.56 -7.58 -3.06
CA LEU A 100 -2.95 -7.46 -3.47
C LEU A 100 -3.13 -8.23 -4.77
N ASP A 101 -3.97 -9.25 -4.76
CA ASP A 101 -4.28 -10.03 -5.95
C ASP A 101 -5.36 -9.32 -6.79
N GLN A 102 -5.12 -9.25 -8.10
CA GLN A 102 -6.08 -8.78 -9.07
C GLN A 102 -6.64 -9.96 -9.87
N GLU A 103 -7.94 -9.96 -10.11
CA GLU A 103 -8.65 -10.86 -11.00
C GLU A 103 -8.63 -10.32 -12.44
N GLY A 104 -8.47 -11.22 -13.41
CA GLY A 104 -8.44 -10.88 -14.84
C GLY A 104 -7.14 -11.22 -15.54
#